data_AF-A0A6V8QRX6-F1
#
_entry.id   AF-A0A6V8QRX6-F1
#
_cell.length_a   1.000
_cell.length_b   1.000
_cell.length_c   1.000
_cell.angle_alpha   90.00
_cell.angle_beta   90.00
_cell.angle_gamma   90.00
#
_symmetry.space_group_name_H-M   'P 1'
#
loop_
_entity.id
_entity.type
_entity.pdbx_description
1 polymer ?
#
loop_
_entity_poly.entity_id
_entity_poly.type
_entity_poly.pdbx_seq_one_letter_code
_entity_poly.pdbx_strand_id
1 'polypeptide(L)'
;MQYQSPVWDSKPQEKGSPINWVELKTTAEIRHGGDIENFHRKLMKYWIQSFLLGVPKIIVGFRTRDGILVDIKEIETHNIPQTVNARPNPAWNADICVNFAAAFLEWLMQTVNDEGVWRISRRANSPIIEVYKAEETGHGDILTDEFKNWRIKFGLNSTDS
;
A
#
# COMPACT_ATOMS: atom_id res chain seq x y z
N MET A 1 21.87 1.16 -34.12
CA MET A 1 20.85 0.78 -33.13
C MET A 1 21.18 1.52 -31.84
N GLN A 2 20.48 2.61 -31.55
CA GLN A 2 20.76 3.44 -30.37
C GLN A 2 20.15 2.77 -29.15
N TYR A 3 20.97 2.42 -28.16
CA TYR A 3 20.51 2.02 -26.84
C TYR A 3 19.93 3.26 -26.15
N GLN A 4 18.61 3.27 -25.91
CA GLN A 4 18.01 4.23 -24.99
C GLN A 4 18.37 3.83 -23.55
N SER A 5 18.76 4.84 -22.76
CA SER A 5 19.08 4.73 -21.35
C SER A 5 17.89 4.17 -20.54
N PRO A 6 18.08 3.24 -19.58
CA PRO A 6 17.01 2.61 -18.79
C PRO A 6 16.48 3.50 -17.65
N VAL A 7 16.61 4.81 -17.75
CA VAL A 7 16.18 5.76 -16.72
C VAL A 7 14.85 6.37 -17.14
N TRP A 8 13.76 5.77 -16.67
CA TRP A 8 12.38 6.23 -16.94
C TRP A 8 12.02 7.52 -16.22
N ASP A 9 12.69 7.81 -15.09
CA ASP A 9 12.67 9.11 -14.44
C ASP A 9 14.00 9.34 -13.71
N SER A 10 14.41 10.60 -13.60
CA SER A 10 15.61 11.02 -12.89
C SER A 10 15.22 11.81 -11.66
N LYS A 11 15.90 11.55 -10.52
CA LYS A 11 15.73 12.35 -9.32
C LYS A 11 15.84 13.84 -9.67
N PRO A 12 14.87 14.69 -9.26
CA PRO A 12 14.93 16.12 -9.55
C PRO A 12 16.26 16.71 -9.11
N GLN A 13 16.89 17.51 -9.98
CA GLN A 13 18.14 18.19 -9.65
C GLN A 13 17.91 19.27 -8.59
N GLU A 14 16.72 19.88 -8.59
CA GLU A 14 16.30 20.87 -7.61
C GLU A 14 15.84 20.21 -6.32
N LYS A 15 16.47 20.59 -5.20
CA LYS A 15 16.12 20.10 -3.88
C LYS A 15 14.75 20.64 -3.46
N GLY A 16 13.79 19.74 -3.24
CA GLY A 16 12.42 20.09 -2.84
C GLY A 16 11.38 19.95 -3.94
N SER A 17 11.81 19.75 -5.18
CA SER A 17 10.89 19.47 -6.30
C SER A 17 10.24 18.08 -6.14
N PRO A 18 8.97 17.91 -6.56
CA PRO A 18 8.27 16.63 -6.49
C PRO A 18 9.06 15.53 -7.21
N ILE A 19 9.20 14.38 -6.54
CA ILE A 19 9.82 13.19 -7.14
C ILE A 19 8.72 12.41 -7.87
N ASN A 20 8.91 12.04 -9.14
CA ASN A 20 7.95 11.18 -9.83
C ASN A 20 8.21 9.72 -9.49
N TRP A 21 7.61 9.28 -8.39
CA TRP A 21 7.69 7.89 -7.97
C TRP A 21 7.03 6.96 -8.98
N VAL A 22 7.63 5.79 -9.16
CA VAL A 22 7.04 4.67 -9.92
C VAL A 22 7.06 3.42 -9.04
N GLU A 23 5.99 2.63 -9.09
CA GLU A 23 5.94 1.33 -8.43
C GLU A 23 6.30 0.23 -9.44
N LEU A 24 7.28 -0.62 -9.12
CA LEU A 24 7.66 -1.74 -9.97
C LEU A 24 7.03 -3.03 -9.46
N LYS A 25 6.33 -3.74 -10.34
CA LYS A 25 5.72 -5.04 -10.05
C LYS A 25 6.17 -6.08 -11.06
N THR A 26 6.21 -7.33 -10.64
CA THR A 26 6.34 -8.47 -11.56
C THR A 26 5.19 -9.44 -11.37
N THR A 27 4.76 -10.09 -12.44
CA THR A 27 3.74 -11.14 -12.40
C THR A 27 4.04 -12.20 -13.46
N ALA A 28 3.47 -13.40 -13.31
CA ALA A 28 3.49 -14.39 -14.37
C ALA A 28 2.80 -13.83 -15.63
N GLU A 29 3.31 -14.20 -16.80
CA GLU A 29 2.67 -13.93 -18.08
C GLU A 29 1.24 -14.49 -18.13
N ILE A 30 0.40 -13.83 -18.92
CA ILE A 30 -1.00 -14.19 -19.09
C ILE A 30 -1.10 -15.14 -20.28
N ARG A 31 -1.38 -16.42 -20.03
CA ARG A 31 -1.52 -17.41 -21.10
C ARG A 31 -2.98 -17.73 -21.40
N HIS A 32 -3.82 -17.76 -20.37
CA HIS A 32 -5.23 -18.14 -20.48
C HIS A 32 -6.16 -17.23 -19.66
N GLY A 33 -7.48 -17.38 -19.86
CA GLY A 33 -8.49 -16.56 -19.16
C GLY A 33 -8.38 -16.59 -17.63
N GLY A 34 -8.00 -17.72 -17.03
CA GLY A 34 -7.79 -17.81 -15.59
C GLY A 34 -6.63 -16.95 -15.06
N ASP A 35 -5.58 -16.75 -15.87
CA ASP A 35 -4.44 -15.89 -15.52
C ASP A 35 -4.84 -14.42 -15.51
N ILE A 36 -5.75 -14.05 -16.42
CA ILE A 36 -6.34 -12.71 -16.45
C ILE A 36 -7.07 -12.44 -15.13
N GLU A 37 -7.94 -13.35 -14.67
CA GLU A 37 -8.67 -13.16 -13.41
C GLU A 37 -7.73 -13.08 -12.19
N ASN A 38 -6.66 -13.87 -12.18
CA ASN A 38 -5.60 -13.75 -11.18
C ASN A 38 -4.91 -12.38 -11.22
N PHE A 39 -4.63 -11.87 -12.42
CA PHE A 39 -4.04 -10.54 -12.60
C PHE A 39 -4.98 -9.44 -12.09
N HIS A 40 -6.28 -9.52 -12.38
CA HIS A 40 -7.27 -8.57 -11.88
C HIS A 40 -7.41 -8.58 -10.36
N ARG A 41 -7.29 -9.74 -9.71
CA ARG A 41 -7.19 -9.83 -8.24
C ARG A 41 -5.91 -9.17 -7.70
N LYS A 42 -4.78 -9.28 -8.41
CA LYS A 42 -3.52 -8.60 -8.03
C LYS A 42 -3.62 -7.09 -8.19
N LEU A 43 -4.36 -6.60 -9.19
CA LEU A 43 -4.56 -5.17 -9.40
C LEU A 43 -5.13 -4.45 -8.18
N MET A 44 -5.97 -5.11 -7.35
CA MET A 44 -6.41 -4.53 -6.07
C MET A 44 -5.21 -4.17 -5.18
N LYS A 45 -4.28 -5.10 -4.99
CA LYS A 45 -3.11 -4.91 -4.13
C LYS A 45 -2.18 -3.84 -4.69
N TYR A 46 -2.00 -3.82 -6.01
CA TYR A 46 -1.16 -2.83 -6.69
C TYR A 46 -1.75 -1.43 -6.55
N TRP A 47 -3.07 -1.34 -6.74
CA TRP A 47 -3.83 -0.11 -6.61
C TRP A 47 -3.78 0.42 -5.18
N ILE A 48 -4.17 -0.36 -4.16
CA ILE A 48 -4.18 0.10 -2.76
C ILE A 48 -2.79 0.60 -2.34
N GLN A 49 -1.73 -0.13 -2.66
CA GLN A 49 -0.37 0.28 -2.29
C GLN A 49 0.01 1.63 -2.93
N SER A 50 -0.23 1.78 -4.23
CA SER A 50 0.19 2.98 -4.98
C SER A 50 -0.72 4.17 -4.69
N PHE A 51 -2.03 3.93 -4.52
CA PHE A 51 -3.03 4.94 -4.18
C PHE A 51 -2.75 5.58 -2.82
N LEU A 52 -2.52 4.77 -1.78
CA LEU A 52 -2.24 5.27 -0.42
C LEU A 52 -0.95 6.09 -0.34
N LEU A 53 0.03 5.82 -1.21
CA LEU A 53 1.31 6.51 -1.25
C LEU A 53 1.35 7.64 -2.29
N GLY A 54 0.25 7.89 -3.02
CA GLY A 54 0.21 8.92 -4.07
C GLY A 54 1.12 8.62 -5.27
N VAL A 55 1.46 7.35 -5.51
CA VAL A 55 2.31 6.93 -6.64
C VAL A 55 1.46 6.88 -7.91
N PRO A 56 1.74 7.72 -8.93
CA PRO A 56 0.84 7.88 -10.09
C PRO A 56 0.93 6.73 -11.10
N LYS A 57 2.04 5.98 -11.13
CA LYS A 57 2.33 4.99 -12.17
C LYS A 57 2.87 3.68 -11.58
N ILE A 58 2.39 2.57 -12.13
CA ILE A 58 2.87 1.21 -11.86
C ILE A 58 3.40 0.60 -13.15
N ILE A 59 4.61 0.06 -13.13
CA ILE A 59 5.20 -0.69 -14.23
C ILE A 59 5.16 -2.17 -13.87
N VAL A 60 4.46 -2.96 -14.67
CA VAL A 60 4.29 -4.39 -14.46
C VAL A 60 5.08 -5.17 -15.50
N GLY A 61 6.12 -5.88 -15.06
CA GLY A 61 6.82 -6.87 -15.88
C GLY A 61 6.13 -8.23 -15.83
N PHE A 62 5.79 -8.79 -16.99
CA PHE A 62 5.25 -10.13 -17.15
C PHE A 62 6.38 -11.09 -17.48
N ARG A 63 6.53 -12.15 -16.68
CA ARG A 63 7.61 -13.12 -16.83
C ARG A 63 7.11 -14.53 -17.11
N THR A 64 7.91 -15.32 -17.82
CA THR A 64 7.72 -16.76 -17.93
C THR A 64 7.94 -17.45 -16.58
N ARG A 65 7.63 -18.75 -16.53
CA ARG A 65 7.93 -19.61 -15.37
C ARG A 65 9.43 -19.69 -15.08
N ASP A 66 10.26 -19.64 -16.12
CA ASP A 66 11.73 -19.67 -16.04
C ASP A 66 12.32 -18.30 -15.63
N GLY A 67 11.48 -17.31 -15.33
CA GLY A 67 11.92 -16.00 -14.85
C GLY A 67 12.28 -15.01 -15.95
N ILE A 68 12.04 -15.34 -17.22
CA ILE A 68 12.36 -14.46 -18.34
C ILE A 68 11.26 -13.42 -18.51
N LEU A 69 11.63 -12.13 -18.52
CA LEU A 69 10.71 -11.03 -18.81
C LEU A 69 10.28 -11.11 -20.28
N VAL A 70 8.98 -11.16 -20.54
CA VAL A 70 8.41 -11.29 -21.89
C VAL A 70 7.53 -10.12 -22.30
N ASP A 71 7.03 -9.35 -21.35
CA ASP A 71 6.22 -8.16 -21.62
C ASP A 71 6.32 -7.14 -20.47
N ILE A 72 6.04 -5.87 -20.76
CA ILE A 72 5.98 -4.77 -19.79
C ILE A 72 4.73 -3.95 -20.05
N LYS A 73 3.96 -3.68 -18.99
CA LYS A 73 2.81 -2.78 -19.07
C LYS A 73 2.93 -1.64 -18.07
N GLU A 74 2.75 -0.42 -18.57
CA GLU A 74 2.53 0.75 -17.75
C GLU A 74 1.04 0.90 -17.41
N ILE A 75 0.75 1.19 -16.15
CA ILE A 75 -0.61 1.34 -15.64
C ILE A 75 -0.64 2.58 -14.77
N GLU A 76 -1.53 3.50 -15.10
CA GLU A 76 -1.80 4.66 -14.25
C GLU A 76 -2.66 4.24 -13.07
N THR A 77 -2.22 4.57 -11.85
CA THR A 77 -2.87 4.14 -10.61
C THR A 77 -4.35 4.53 -10.58
N HIS A 78 -4.68 5.75 -11.03
CA HIS A 78 -6.05 6.27 -11.02
C HIS A 78 -7.01 5.56 -11.99
N ASN A 79 -6.48 4.92 -13.04
CA ASN A 79 -7.27 4.20 -14.04
C ASN A 79 -7.57 2.74 -13.67
N ILE A 80 -6.92 2.20 -12.64
CA ILE A 80 -7.11 0.79 -12.24
C ILE A 80 -8.56 0.48 -11.85
N PRO A 81 -9.24 1.27 -11.00
CA PRO A 81 -10.63 1.00 -10.63
C PRO A 81 -11.57 0.93 -11.84
N GLN A 82 -11.42 1.87 -12.78
CA GLN A 82 -12.22 1.91 -14.02
C GLN A 82 -11.96 0.66 -14.87
N THR A 83 -10.69 0.25 -15.00
CA THR A 83 -10.29 -0.95 -15.75
C THR A 83 -10.92 -2.23 -15.19
N VAL A 84 -11.00 -2.34 -13.86
CA VAL A 84 -11.61 -3.50 -13.20
C VAL A 84 -13.13 -3.47 -13.30
N ASN A 85 -13.75 -2.30 -13.09
CA ASN A 85 -15.20 -2.12 -13.15
C ASN A 85 -15.80 -2.28 -14.55
N ALA A 86 -14.99 -2.10 -15.60
CA ALA A 86 -15.43 -2.33 -16.99
C ALA A 86 -15.74 -3.80 -17.31
N ARG A 87 -15.45 -4.73 -16.39
CA ARG A 87 -15.72 -6.16 -16.55
C ARG A 87 -17.06 -6.57 -15.92
N PRO A 88 -17.74 -7.58 -16.49
CA PRO A 88 -18.88 -8.19 -15.81
C PRO A 88 -18.39 -8.84 -14.50
N ASN A 89 -19.10 -8.58 -13.40
CA ASN A 89 -18.82 -9.13 -12.06
C ASN A 89 -17.37 -8.87 -11.58
N PRO A 90 -16.98 -7.61 -11.35
CA PRO A 90 -15.63 -7.29 -10.92
C PRO A 90 -15.30 -7.97 -9.60
N ALA A 91 -14.08 -8.52 -9.49
CA ALA A 91 -13.63 -9.22 -8.30
C ALA A 91 -13.50 -8.33 -7.05
N TRP A 92 -13.50 -7.01 -7.24
CA TRP A 92 -13.40 -6.01 -6.19
C TRP A 92 -13.88 -4.64 -6.67
N ASN A 93 -14.13 -3.73 -5.72
CA ASN A 93 -14.55 -2.37 -5.98
C ASN A 93 -13.76 -1.39 -5.09
N ALA A 94 -13.28 -0.30 -5.69
CA ALA A 94 -12.43 0.69 -5.01
C ALA A 94 -13.15 1.39 -3.86
N ASP A 95 -14.42 1.77 -4.05
CA ASP A 95 -15.22 2.44 -3.00
C ASP A 95 -15.43 1.52 -1.81
N ILE A 96 -15.69 0.23 -2.04
CA ILE A 96 -15.79 -0.77 -0.96
C ILE A 96 -14.47 -0.85 -0.18
N CYS A 97 -13.33 -0.89 -0.86
CA CYS A 97 -12.02 -0.92 -0.18
C CYS A 97 -11.76 0.33 0.67
N VAL A 98 -12.06 1.52 0.15
CA VAL A 98 -11.83 2.79 0.87
C VAL A 98 -12.81 2.95 2.02
N ASN A 99 -14.10 2.68 1.79
CA ASN A 99 -15.13 2.77 2.83
C ASN A 99 -14.88 1.78 3.96
N PHE A 100 -14.44 0.55 3.63
CA PHE A 100 -14.03 -0.41 4.63
C PHE A 100 -12.85 0.10 5.46
N ALA A 101 -11.79 0.62 4.82
CA ALA A 101 -10.64 1.16 5.52
C ALA A 101 -11.01 2.33 6.44
N ALA A 102 -11.85 3.25 5.97
CA ALA A 102 -12.34 4.38 6.74
C ALA A 102 -13.12 3.92 7.98
N ALA A 103 -14.12 3.07 7.79
CA ALA A 103 -14.93 2.53 8.88
C ALA A 103 -14.09 1.72 9.89
N PHE A 104 -13.12 0.95 9.39
CA PHE A 104 -12.20 0.19 10.24
C PHE A 104 -11.33 1.11 11.10
N LEU A 105 -10.75 2.16 10.52
CA LEU A 105 -9.92 3.11 11.26
C LEU A 105 -10.73 3.90 12.28
N GLU A 106 -11.95 4.32 11.93
CA GLU A 106 -12.86 4.98 12.87
C GLU A 106 -13.18 4.08 14.07
N TRP A 107 -13.55 2.84 13.80
CA TRP A 107 -13.78 1.84 14.84
C TRP A 107 -12.53 1.58 15.69
N LEU A 108 -11.35 1.49 15.07
CA LEU A 108 -10.09 1.26 15.77
C LEU A 108 -9.73 2.42 16.70
N MET A 109 -9.93 3.67 16.26
CA MET A 109 -9.70 4.87 17.09
C MET A 109 -10.66 4.95 18.28
N GLN A 110 -11.89 4.45 18.15
CA GLN A 110 -12.83 4.37 19.27
C GLN A 110 -12.49 3.23 20.24
N THR A 111 -11.96 2.12 19.71
CA THR A 111 -11.64 0.91 20.48
C THR A 111 -10.35 1.08 21.27
N VAL A 112 -9.31 1.66 20.66
CA VAL A 112 -8.00 1.90 21.26
C VAL A 112 -7.98 3.33 21.83
N ASN A 113 -8.61 3.49 23.00
CA ASN A 113 -8.81 4.79 23.66
C ASN A 113 -8.06 4.92 25.00
N ASP A 114 -7.15 3.98 25.29
CA ASP A 114 -6.39 3.89 26.52
C ASP A 114 -4.94 3.44 26.23
N GLU A 115 -4.07 3.62 27.22
CA GLU A 115 -2.66 3.23 27.18
C GLU A 115 -2.47 1.71 27.00
N GLY A 116 -1.24 1.36 26.65
CA GLY A 116 -0.78 -0.02 26.51
C GLY A 116 -0.59 -0.45 25.05
N VAL A 117 -0.36 -1.76 24.88
CA VAL A 117 -0.13 -2.36 23.56
C VAL A 117 -1.37 -3.13 23.15
N TRP A 118 -1.86 -2.87 21.95
CA TRP A 118 -3.06 -3.50 21.41
C TRP A 118 -2.71 -4.39 20.21
N ARG A 119 -3.39 -5.52 20.11
CA ARG A 119 -3.22 -6.45 18.99
C ARG A 119 -4.48 -6.48 18.14
N ILE A 120 -4.29 -6.33 16.83
CA ILE A 120 -5.30 -6.52 15.80
C ILE A 120 -5.08 -7.90 15.20
N SER A 121 -6.08 -8.78 15.24
CA SER A 121 -6.00 -10.11 14.63
C SER A 121 -7.21 -10.42 13.76
N ARG A 122 -6.96 -11.14 12.67
CA ARG A 122 -7.99 -11.72 11.82
C ARG A 122 -7.59 -13.12 11.43
N ARG A 123 -8.42 -14.11 11.74
CA ARG A 123 -8.20 -15.49 11.30
C ARG A 123 -8.42 -15.61 9.80
N ALA A 124 -7.66 -16.50 9.15
CA ALA A 124 -7.85 -16.80 7.73
C ALA A 124 -9.32 -17.19 7.46
N ASN A 125 -9.90 -16.62 6.40
CA ASN A 125 -11.31 -16.81 6.00
C ASN A 125 -12.37 -16.35 7.02
N SER A 126 -11.99 -15.72 8.13
CA SER A 126 -12.94 -15.15 9.09
C SER A 126 -13.39 -13.76 8.65
N PRO A 127 -14.69 -13.41 8.75
CA PRO A 127 -15.14 -12.03 8.60
C PRO A 127 -14.83 -11.18 9.84
N ILE A 128 -14.48 -11.81 10.97
CA ILE A 128 -14.29 -11.14 12.25
C ILE A 128 -12.86 -10.62 12.37
N ILE A 129 -12.74 -9.34 12.73
CA ILE A 129 -11.51 -8.70 13.18
C ILE A 129 -11.61 -8.52 14.69
N GLU A 130 -10.61 -9.02 15.40
CA GLU A 130 -10.50 -8.92 16.85
C GLU A 130 -9.47 -7.84 17.19
N VAL A 131 -9.79 -7.00 18.16
CA VAL A 131 -8.87 -6.05 18.76
C VAL A 131 -8.90 -6.27 20.27
N TYR A 132 -7.74 -6.53 20.85
CA TYR A 132 -7.62 -6.75 22.29
C TYR A 132 -6.33 -6.17 22.83
N LYS A 133 -6.37 -5.77 24.11
CA LYS A 133 -5.21 -5.27 24.82
C LYS A 133 -4.27 -6.43 25.14
N ALA A 134 -3.02 -6.33 24.69
CA ALA A 134 -1.97 -7.32 24.89
C ALA A 134 -1.10 -6.98 26.12
N GLU A 135 -0.87 -5.69 26.37
CA GLU A 135 -0.15 -5.18 27.55
C GLU A 135 -0.90 -3.98 28.11
N GLU A 136 -1.05 -3.88 29.43
CA GLU A 136 -1.81 -2.81 30.09
C GLU A 136 -1.12 -1.44 30.03
N THR A 137 0.21 -1.43 29.97
CA THR A 137 1.01 -0.20 30.06
C THR A 137 2.22 -0.27 29.15
N GLY A 138 2.77 0.89 28.81
CA GLY A 138 3.98 0.99 28.00
C GLY A 138 3.68 0.90 26.51
N HIS A 139 4.73 0.64 25.73
CA HIS A 139 4.67 0.69 24.27
C HIS A 139 5.24 -0.57 23.61
N GLY A 140 5.47 -1.63 24.42
CA GLY A 140 6.25 -2.80 24.02
C GLY A 140 7.60 -2.42 23.43
N ASP A 141 8.07 -3.21 22.48
CA ASP A 141 9.29 -2.94 21.69
C ASP A 141 8.99 -2.14 20.41
N ILE A 142 7.84 -1.46 20.33
CA ILE A 142 7.42 -0.72 19.13
C ILE A 142 8.04 0.69 19.12
N LEU A 143 8.05 1.38 20.27
CA LEU A 143 8.61 2.73 20.41
C LEU A 143 9.96 2.71 21.11
N THR A 144 11.01 3.11 20.39
CA THR A 144 12.37 3.16 20.94
C THR A 144 12.52 4.25 22.01
N ASP A 145 13.47 4.05 22.94
CA ASP A 145 13.82 5.08 23.94
C ASP A 145 14.28 6.38 23.29
N GLU A 146 15.01 6.29 22.17
CA GLU A 146 15.42 7.47 21.40
C GLU A 146 14.21 8.27 20.91
N PHE A 147 13.21 7.61 20.31
CA PHE A 147 12.01 8.27 19.80
C PHE A 147 11.20 8.91 20.95
N LYS A 148 11.04 8.21 22.07
CA LYS A 148 10.34 8.71 23.26
C LYS A 148 11.04 9.95 23.83
N ASN A 149 12.36 9.88 24.00
CA ASN A 149 13.16 10.99 24.50
C ASN A 149 13.11 12.20 23.55
N TRP A 150 13.17 11.98 22.24
CA TRP A 150 13.01 13.04 21.24
C TRP A 150 11.64 13.72 21.35
N ARG A 151 10.55 12.95 21.50
CA ARG A 151 9.20 13.52 21.66
C ARG A 151 9.03 14.35 22.93
N ILE A 152 9.59 13.90 24.06
CA ILE A 152 9.55 14.64 25.33
C ILE A 152 10.27 15.99 25.17
N LYS A 153 11.47 16.00 24.59
CA LYS A 153 12.23 17.25 24.34
C LYS A 153 11.45 18.21 23.45
N PHE A 154 10.78 17.70 22.41
CA PHE A 154 9.98 18.53 21.51
C PHE A 154 8.79 19.18 22.23
N GLY A 155 8.10 18.43 23.10
CA GLY A 155 6.98 18.95 23.89
C GLY A 155 7.40 20.06 24.86
N LEU A 156 8.54 19.89 25.54
CA LEU A 156 9.09 20.90 26.47
C LEU A 156 9.45 22.22 25.77
N ASN A 157 10.08 22.14 24.60
CA ASN A 157 10.42 23.33 23.79
C ASN A 157 9.19 24.07 23.26
N SER A 158 8.04 23.41 23.19
CA SER A 158 6.78 23.99 22.70
C SER A 158 6.04 24.79 23.77
N THR A 159 6.32 24.56 25.05
CA THR A 159 5.72 25.25 26.20
C THR A 159 6.51 26.47 26.67
N ASP A 160 7.76 26.62 26.22
CA ASP A 160 8.65 27.76 26.54
C ASP A 160 8.57 28.90 25.50
N SER A 161 7.60 28.87 24.57
CA SER A 161 7.35 29.90 23.55
C SER A 161 5.95 30.49 23.70
#